data_AF-A0A3B8WMC0-F1
#
_entry.id   AF-A0A3B8WMC0-F1
#
_cell.length_a   1.000
_cell.length_b   1.000
_cell.length_c   1.000
_cell.angle_alpha   90.00
_cell.angle_beta   90.00
_cell.angle_gamma   90.00
#
_symmetry.space_group_name_H-M   'P 1'
#
loop_
_entity.id
_entity.type
_entity.pdbx_description
1 polymer ?
#
loop_
_entity_poly.entity_id
_entity_poly.type
_entity_poly.pdbx_seq_one_letter_code
_entity_poly.pdbx_strand_id
1 'polypeptide(L)' 'QHLKIDKQFIRDLLINEEDTRIANTIIDLGKSLNLTVVAEGVETAEQE' A
#
# COMPACT_ATOMS: atom_id res chain seq x y z
N GLN A 1 10.38 6.28 11.96
CA GLN A 1 8.95 5.90 12.06
C GLN A 1 8.51 5.39 10.70
N HIS A 2 7.55 4.46 10.65
CA HIS A 2 7.08 3.87 9.39
C HIS A 2 5.55 3.78 9.39
N LEU A 3 4.96 3.88 8.21
CA LEU A 3 3.53 3.72 7.96
C LEU A 3 3.30 2.36 7.31
N LYS A 4 2.31 1.61 7.79
CA LYS A 4 1.99 0.27 7.26
C LYS A 4 0.72 0.30 6.42
N ILE A 5 0.74 -0.39 5.29
CA ILE A 5 -0.45 -0.70 4.50
C ILE A 5 -0.83 -2.14 4.82
N ASP A 6 -2.05 -2.32 5.35
CA ASP A 6 -2.56 -3.64 5.74
C ASP A 6 -2.81 -4.54 4.51
N LYS A 7 -2.58 -5.83 4.70
CA LYS A 7 -2.77 -6.88 3.68
C LYS A 7 -4.14 -6.87 3.01
N GLN A 8 -5.19 -6.40 3.71
CA GLN A 8 -6.54 -6.33 3.14
C GLN A 8 -6.58 -5.42 1.91
N PHE A 9 -5.79 -4.34 1.90
CA PHE A 9 -5.68 -3.44 0.75
C PHE A 9 -4.71 -3.99 -0.30
N ILE A 10 -3.68 -4.74 0.11
CA ILE A 10 -2.68 -5.32 -0.80
C ILE A 10 -3.23 -6.48 -1.61
N ARG A 11 -4.05 -7.35 -1.00
CA ARG A 11 -4.59 -8.56 -1.63
C ARG A 11 -5.33 -8.27 -2.94
N ASP A 12 -6.12 -7.20 -2.94
CA ASP A 12 -7.04 -6.89 -4.03
C ASP A 12 -6.53 -5.72 -4.90
N LEU A 13 -5.28 -5.26 -4.72
CA LEU A 13 -4.65 -4.17 -5.49
C LEU A 13 -4.80 -4.34 -7.01
N LEU A 14 -4.60 -5.56 -7.51
CA LEU A 14 -4.57 -5.83 -8.95
C LEU A 14 -5.95 -5.90 -9.60
N ILE A 15 -7.02 -5.98 -8.80
CA ILE A 15 -8.39 -6.21 -9.28
C ILE A 15 -9.37 -5.14 -8.80
N ASN A 16 -9.00 -4.34 -7.79
CA ASN A 16 -9.83 -3.29 -7.22
C ASN A 16 -9.14 -1.92 -7.35
N GLU A 17 -9.70 -1.09 -8.23
CA GLU A 17 -9.24 0.29 -8.42
C GLU A 17 -9.37 1.15 -7.15
N GLU A 18 -10.35 0.87 -6.29
CA GLU A 18 -10.53 1.59 -5.03
C GLU A 18 -9.37 1.29 -4.06
N ASP A 19 -9.00 0.03 -3.91
CA ASP A 19 -7.88 -0.38 -3.05
C ASP A 19 -6.54 0.19 -3.58
N THR A 20 -6.36 0.19 -4.90
CA THR A 20 -5.22 0.87 -5.55
C THR A 20 -5.15 2.36 -5.21
N ARG A 21 -6.28 3.06 -5.27
CA ARG A 21 -6.33 4.48 -4.93
C ARG A 21 -6.03 4.74 -3.45
N ILE A 22 -6.54 3.89 -2.55
CA ILE A 22 -6.27 3.98 -1.12
C ILE A 22 -4.78 3.76 -0.85
N ALA A 23 -4.18 2.71 -1.40
CA ALA A 23 -2.76 2.42 -1.25
C ALA A 23 -1.88 3.57 -1.75
N ASN A 24 -2.17 4.12 -2.93
CA ASN A 24 -1.46 5.29 -3.46
C ASN A 24 -1.58 6.52 -2.56
N THR A 25 -2.77 6.78 -2.03
CA THR A 25 -2.99 7.90 -1.08
C THR A 25 -2.15 7.73 0.18
N ILE A 26 -2.04 6.50 0.71
CA ILE A 26 -1.22 6.19 1.88
C ILE A 26 0.28 6.36 1.56
N ILE A 27 0.72 5.93 0.37
CA ILE A 27 2.09 6.12 -0.11
C ILE A 27 2.45 7.61 -0.16
N ASP A 28 1.58 8.43 -0.75
CA ASP A 28 1.82 9.87 -0.90
C ASP A 28 1.80 10.61 0.44
N LEU A 29 0.94 10.19 1.37
CA LEU A 29 0.95 10.69 2.74
C LEU A 29 2.26 10.33 3.45
N GLY A 30 2.72 9.09 3.31
CA GLY A 30 3.99 8.63 3.88
C GLY A 30 5.17 9.45 3.38
N LYS A 31 5.26 9.68 2.05
CA LYS A 31 6.27 10.55 1.44
C LYS A 31 6.22 11.98 1.99
N SER A 32 5.03 12.57 2.08
CA SER A 32 4.85 13.94 2.58
C SER A 32 5.28 14.11 4.04
N LEU A 33 5.14 13.05 4.84
CA LEU A 33 5.56 13.00 6.24
C LEU A 33 6.99 12.49 6.42
N ASN A 34 7.71 12.22 5.33
CA ASN A 34 9.06 11.65 5.32
C ASN A 34 9.14 10.33 6.12
N LEU A 35 8.10 9.51 6.01
CA LEU A 35 7.97 8.19 6.63
C LEU A 35 8.25 7.10 5.60
N THR A 36 8.90 6.03 6.04
CA THR A 36 8.99 4.80 5.25
C THR A 36 7.62 4.13 5.22
N VAL A 37 7.15 3.75 4.03
CA VAL A 37 5.90 3.01 3.86
C VAL A 37 6.22 1.53 3.65
N VAL A 38 5.56 0.64 4.37
CA VAL A 38 5.75 -0.82 4.29
C VAL A 38 4.41 -1.47 4.01
N ALA A 39 4.32 -2.22 2.91
CA ALA A 39 3.17 -3.06 2.60
C ALA A 39 3.34 -4.42 3.28
N GLU A 40 2.30 -4.90 3.97
CA GLU A 40 2.27 -6.24 4.56
C GLU A 40 1.38 -7.16 3.71
N GLY A 41 1.74 -8.45 3.62
CA GLY A 41 0.93 -9.43 2.88
C GLY A 41 1.04 -9.34 1.36
N VAL A 42 2.21 -8.94 0.84
CA VAL A 42 2.58 -9.16 -0.56
C VAL A 42 2.81 -10.66 -0.75
N GLU A 43 1.93 -11.32 -1.47
CA GLU A 43 1.93 -12.78 -1.69
C GLU A 43 2.44 -13.16 -3.07
N THR A 44 2.41 -12.22 -4.02
CA THR A 44 2.76 -12.42 -5.43
C THR A 44 3.67 -11.30 -5.92
N ALA A 45 4.55 -11.60 -6.89
CA ALA A 45 5.48 -10.61 -7.42
C ALA A 45 4.75 -9.49 -8.20
N GLU A 46 3.55 -9.79 -8.69
CA GLU A 46 2.68 -8.85 -9.37
C GLU A 46 2.15 -7.74 -8.44
N GLN A 47 2.21 -7.91 -7.11
CA GLN A 47 1.78 -6.92 -6.11
C GLN A 47 2.89 -5.95 -5.66
N GLU A 48 4.14 -6.16 -6.07
CA GLU A 48 5.31 -5.30 -5.77
C GLU A 48 5.47 -4.18 -6.80
#